data_AF-A0A958IWV1-F1
#
_entry.id   AF-A0A958IWV1-F1
#
_cell.length_a   1.000
_cell.length_b   1.000
_cell.length_c   1.000
_cell.angle_alpha   90.00
_cell.angle_beta   90.00
_cell.angle_gamma   90.00
#
_symmetry.space_group_name_H-M   'P 1'
#
loop_
_entity.id
_entity.type
_entity.pdbx_description
1 polymer ?
#
loop_
_entity_poly.entity_id
_entity_poly.type
_entity_poly.pdbx_seq_one_letter_code
_entity_poly.pdbx_strand_id
1 'polypeptide(L)'
;QLQSLLDGIGLDPYLGFYHQIRYGRPSLALDLLEEFRHPLVDRLCLTLFNKQIVEDADFYRPATGGVYLSTSGKRKFFTHYQSMLGEISSGLLMPAPESEGYSSLFQRQAERLVKSLQSETAYEPYRLIT
;
A
#
# COMPACT_ATOMS: atom_id res chain seq x y z
N GLN A 1 -5.46 1.14 6.08
CA GLN A 1 -5.93 2.35 5.37
C GLN A 1 -6.94 2.01 4.29
N LEU A 2 -6.59 1.26 3.24
CA LEU A 2 -7.55 0.88 2.17
C LEU A 2 -8.86 0.25 2.66
N GLN A 3 -8.81 -0.70 3.60
CA GLN A 3 -10.03 -1.30 4.17
C GLN A 3 -10.95 -0.23 4.81
N SER A 4 -10.40 0.61 5.69
CA SER A 4 -11.16 1.66 6.38
C SER A 4 -11.65 2.74 5.41
N LEU A 5 -10.89 3.03 4.36
CA LEU A 5 -11.29 3.95 3.29
C LEU A 5 -12.51 3.41 2.54
N LEU A 6 -12.46 2.14 2.12
CA LEU A 6 -13.58 1.48 1.42
C LEU A 6 -14.85 1.47 2.27
N ASP A 7 -14.73 1.10 3.54
CA ASP A 7 -15.82 1.12 4.51
C ASP A 7 -16.41 2.54 4.66
N GLY A 8 -15.54 3.55 4.78
CA GLY A 8 -15.93 4.96 4.91
C GLY A 8 -16.64 5.55 3.69
N ILE A 9 -16.40 5.02 2.48
CA ILE A 9 -17.09 5.45 1.25
C ILE A 9 -18.30 4.57 0.90
N GLY A 10 -18.67 3.62 1.77
CA GLY A 10 -19.86 2.79 1.64
C GLY A 10 -19.70 1.52 0.80
N LEU A 11 -18.46 1.10 0.52
CA LEU A 11 -18.19 -0.22 -0.09
C LEU A 11 -17.94 -1.27 1.00
N ASP A 12 -18.41 -2.50 0.77
CA ASP A 12 -18.05 -3.63 1.63
C ASP A 12 -16.62 -4.11 1.31
N PRO A 13 -15.63 -3.93 2.21
CA PRO A 13 -14.24 -4.28 1.93
C PRO A 13 -14.00 -5.78 1.75
N TYR A 14 -14.95 -6.63 2.14
CA TYR A 14 -14.82 -8.08 2.11
C TYR A 14 -15.31 -8.68 0.77
N LEU A 15 -16.02 -7.92 -0.05
CA LEU A 15 -16.54 -8.34 -1.35
C LEU A 15 -15.56 -8.04 -2.49
N GLY A 16 -14.54 -8.89 -2.63
CA GLY A 16 -13.56 -8.80 -3.73
C GLY A 16 -14.09 -9.34 -5.06
N PHE A 17 -13.56 -8.81 -6.16
CA PHE A 17 -13.75 -9.26 -7.54
C PHE A 17 -12.69 -10.28 -7.97
N TYR A 18 -11.42 -10.05 -7.60
CA TYR A 18 -10.29 -10.89 -7.99
C TYR A 18 -9.93 -11.88 -6.89
N HIS A 19 -9.69 -11.40 -5.67
CA HIS A 19 -9.43 -12.25 -4.53
C HIS A 19 -10.72 -12.95 -4.08
N GLN A 20 -10.68 -14.29 -3.98
CA GLN A 20 -11.79 -15.10 -3.45
C GLN A 20 -12.36 -14.53 -2.14
N ILE A 21 -13.67 -14.56 -1.94
CA ILE A 21 -14.26 -14.11 -0.68
C ILE A 21 -13.96 -15.16 0.39
N ARG A 22 -13.30 -14.74 1.48
CA ARG A 22 -13.00 -15.58 2.64
C ARG A 22 -13.32 -14.80 3.91
N TYR A 23 -13.88 -15.50 4.90
CA TYR A 23 -14.29 -14.87 6.16
C TYR A 23 -13.11 -14.11 6.82
N GLY A 24 -13.35 -12.85 7.18
CA GLY A 24 -12.36 -11.98 7.83
C GLY A 24 -11.26 -11.44 6.90
N ARG A 25 -11.24 -11.78 5.60
CA ARG A 25 -10.28 -11.23 4.65
C ARG A 25 -10.90 -10.06 3.89
N PRO A 26 -10.34 -8.84 3.96
CA PRO A 26 -10.84 -7.69 3.22
C PRO A 26 -10.45 -7.81 1.72
N SER A 27 -11.08 -8.74 1.01
CA SER A 27 -10.70 -9.12 -0.36
C SER A 27 -10.77 -7.95 -1.34
N LEU A 28 -11.73 -7.03 -1.21
CA LEU A 28 -11.80 -5.85 -2.08
C LEU A 28 -10.64 -4.87 -1.82
N ALA A 29 -10.24 -4.71 -0.56
CA ALA A 29 -9.08 -3.89 -0.22
C ALA A 29 -7.79 -4.50 -0.79
N LEU A 30 -7.69 -5.84 -0.82
CA LEU A 30 -6.58 -6.54 -1.45
C LEU A 30 -6.60 -6.38 -2.98
N ASP A 31 -7.77 -6.42 -3.62
CA ASP A 31 -7.90 -6.18 -5.06
C ASP A 31 -7.39 -4.80 -5.46
N LEU A 32 -7.82 -3.74 -4.76
CA LEU A 32 -7.31 -2.39 -5.03
C LEU A 32 -5.82 -2.24 -4.70
N LEU A 33 -5.31 -2.97 -3.71
CA LEU A 33 -3.89 -2.94 -3.36
C LEU A 33 -3.00 -3.46 -4.50
N GLU A 34 -3.49 -4.39 -5.33
CA GLU A 34 -2.69 -4.98 -6.42
C GLU A 34 -2.13 -3.93 -7.39
N GLU A 35 -2.88 -2.86 -7.67
CA GLU A 35 -2.42 -1.73 -8.50
C GLU A 35 -1.20 -1.00 -7.93
N PHE A 36 -1.05 -1.06 -6.60
CA PHE A 36 -0.05 -0.30 -5.87
C PHE A 36 1.10 -1.16 -5.33
N ARG A 37 1.00 -2.50 -5.41
CA ARG A 37 2.07 -3.40 -4.92
C ARG A 37 3.41 -3.07 -5.52
N HIS A 38 3.48 -2.96 -6.85
CA HIS A 38 4.73 -2.63 -7.51
C HIS A 38 5.19 -1.17 -7.27
N PRO A 39 4.37 -0.14 -7.58
CA PRO A 39 4.83 1.25 -7.54
C PRO A 39 5.11 1.75 -6.11
N LEU A 40 4.40 1.22 -5.10
CA LEU A 40 4.60 1.58 -3.69
C LEU A 40 5.44 0.56 -2.93
N VAL A 41 5.01 -0.71 -2.86
CA VAL A 41 5.60 -1.70 -1.93
C VAL A 41 6.95 -2.20 -2.43
N ASP A 42 7.03 -2.71 -3.65
CA ASP A 42 8.29 -3.25 -4.19
C ASP A 42 9.34 -2.15 -4.32
N ARG A 43 8.94 -0.98 -4.83
CA ARG A 43 9.81 0.19 -4.94
C ARG A 43 10.35 0.63 -3.57
N LEU A 44 9.51 0.64 -2.53
CA LEU A 44 9.95 0.94 -1.17
C LEU A 44 10.98 -0.09 -0.70
N CYS A 45 10.69 -1.38 -0.81
CA CYS A 45 11.60 -2.45 -0.41
C CYS A 45 12.96 -2.32 -1.11
N LEU A 46 12.97 -2.18 -2.44
CA LEU A 46 14.21 -1.99 -3.20
C LEU A 46 14.96 -0.74 -2.75
N THR A 47 14.26 0.37 -2.49
CA THR A 47 14.88 1.60 -2.00
C THR A 47 15.53 1.42 -0.63
N LEU A 48 14.84 0.76 0.30
CA LEU A 48 15.33 0.54 1.66
C LEU A 48 16.62 -0.28 1.69
N PHE A 49 16.70 -1.33 0.87
CA PHE A 49 17.90 -2.17 0.79
C PHE A 49 19.01 -1.54 -0.05
N ASN A 50 18.71 -0.95 -1.22
CA ASN A 50 19.72 -0.33 -2.09
C ASN A 50 20.39 0.87 -1.42
N LYS A 51 19.68 1.58 -0.55
CA LYS A 51 20.23 2.70 0.23
C LYS A 51 20.77 2.29 1.60
N GLN A 52 20.85 0.99 1.89
CA GLN A 52 21.32 0.46 3.18
C GLN A 52 20.60 1.07 4.39
N ILE A 53 19.33 1.42 4.23
CA ILE A 53 18.51 1.95 5.33
C ILE A 53 18.14 0.81 6.26
N VAL A 54 17.73 -0.33 5.69
CA VAL A 54 17.42 -1.57 6.41
C VAL A 54 18.51 -2.60 6.10
N GLU A 55 19.08 -3.18 7.15
CA GLU A 55 20.21 -4.12 7.07
C GLU A 55 19.94 -5.38 7.89
N ASP A 56 20.84 -6.39 7.87
CA ASP A 56 20.64 -7.66 8.59
C ASP A 56 20.40 -7.45 10.11
N ALA A 57 21.04 -6.44 10.71
CA ALA A 57 20.87 -6.07 12.12
C ALA A 57 19.45 -5.58 12.47
N ASP A 58 18.64 -5.20 11.48
CA ASP A 58 17.24 -4.82 11.67
C ASP A 58 16.28 -6.03 11.65
N PHE A 59 16.81 -7.26 11.61
CA PHE A 59 16.04 -8.49 11.66
C PHE A 59 16.43 -9.37 12.84
N TYR A 60 15.51 -10.25 13.22
CA TYR A 60 15.76 -11.33 14.17
C TYR A 60 15.05 -12.61 13.73
N ARG A 61 15.54 -13.75 14.23
CA ARG A 61 15.01 -15.09 13.93
C ARG A 61 14.50 -15.71 15.23
N PRO A 62 13.17 -15.76 15.46
CA PRO A 62 12.63 -16.36 16.66
C PRO A 62 12.77 -17.89 16.62
N ALA A 63 12.73 -18.53 17.79
CA ALA A 63 12.81 -19.98 17.92
C ALA A 63 11.66 -20.73 17.19
N THR A 64 10.54 -20.04 16.97
CA THR A 64 9.39 -20.55 16.21
C THR A 64 9.64 -20.62 14.69
N GLY A 65 10.81 -20.18 14.22
CA GLY A 65 11.17 -20.10 12.80
C GLY A 65 10.76 -18.78 12.15
N GLY A 66 11.27 -18.52 10.94
CA GLY A 66 11.04 -17.30 10.17
C GLY A 66 12.07 -16.18 10.41
N VAL A 67 11.91 -15.07 9.69
CA VAL A 67 12.72 -13.84 9.81
C VAL A 67 11.78 -12.66 10.02
N TYR A 68 12.02 -11.89 11.06
CA TYR A 68 11.12 -10.82 11.50
C TYR A 68 11.88 -9.50 11.62
N LEU A 69 11.24 -8.39 11.29
CA LEU A 69 11.78 -7.06 11.56
C LEU A 69 11.83 -6.82 13.07
N SER A 70 12.99 -6.39 13.56
CA SER A 70 13.18 -5.88 14.92
C SER A 70 12.37 -4.59 15.12
N THR A 71 12.28 -4.11 16.36
CA THR A 71 11.62 -2.82 16.65
C THR A 71 12.29 -1.66 15.89
N SER A 72 13.61 -1.67 15.73
CA SER A 72 14.32 -0.67 14.92
C SER A 72 13.97 -0.80 13.44
N GLY A 73 13.98 -2.03 12.91
CA GLY A 73 13.62 -2.33 11.52
C GLY A 73 12.20 -1.90 11.17
N LYS A 74 11.24 -2.20 12.05
CA LYS A 74 9.84 -1.75 11.91
C LYS A 74 9.75 -0.23 11.87
N ARG A 75 10.45 0.46 12.78
CA ARG A 75 10.44 1.94 12.82
C ARG A 75 10.95 2.52 11.51
N LYS A 76 12.11 2.05 11.02
CA LYS A 76 12.67 2.48 9.73
C LYS A 76 11.65 2.23 8.61
N PHE A 77 11.18 0.99 8.45
CA PHE A 77 10.23 0.63 7.41
C PHE A 77 8.97 1.52 7.42
N PHE A 78 8.32 1.67 8.58
CA PHE A 78 7.10 2.47 8.68
C PHE A 78 7.35 3.97 8.46
N THR A 79 8.48 4.52 8.92
CA THR A 79 8.81 5.93 8.64
C THR A 79 8.92 6.18 7.13
N HIS A 80 9.60 5.31 6.39
CA HIS A 80 9.74 5.45 4.95
C HIS A 80 8.43 5.17 4.20
N TYR A 81 7.65 4.18 4.66
CA TYR A 81 6.32 3.89 4.12
C TYR A 81 5.38 5.10 4.26
N GLN A 82 5.28 5.68 5.46
CA GLN A 82 4.45 6.87 5.71
C GLN A 82 4.91 8.09 4.91
N SER A 83 6.22 8.23 4.68
CA SER A 83 6.76 9.30 3.81
C SER A 83 6.32 9.11 2.35
N MET A 84 6.38 7.87 1.82
CA MET A 84 5.88 7.56 0.47
C MET A 84 4.37 7.82 0.33
N LEU A 85 3.60 7.54 1.38
CA LEU A 85 2.17 7.87 1.42
C LEU A 85 1.87 9.37 1.35
N GLY A 86 2.86 10.22 1.62
CA GLY A 86 2.72 11.67 1.70
C GLY A 86 2.32 12.18 3.09
N GLU A 87 2.37 11.31 4.11
CA GLU A 87 1.98 11.65 5.48
C GLU A 87 3.12 12.22 6.32
N ILE A 88 4.37 12.06 5.86
CA ILE A 88 5.57 12.61 6.53
C ILE A 88 6.46 13.32 5.50
N SER A 89 6.52 14.65 5.60
CA SER A 89 7.43 15.51 4.82
C SER A 89 8.82 15.55 5.44
N SER A 90 9.53 14.41 5.49
CA SER A 90 10.95 14.42 5.80
C SER A 90 11.72 14.65 4.51
N GLY A 91 12.43 15.77 4.37
CA GLY A 91 13.23 16.15 3.19
C GLY A 91 14.43 15.24 2.86
N LEU A 92 14.33 13.94 3.16
CA LEU A 92 15.36 12.91 3.02
C LEU A 92 15.02 11.85 1.97
N LEU A 93 13.85 11.89 1.32
CA LEU A 93 13.35 10.74 0.57
C LEU A 93 12.75 11.09 -0.79
N MET A 94 12.76 10.08 -1.67
CA MET A 94 12.21 10.17 -3.02
C MET A 94 10.83 10.80 -2.95
N PRO A 95 10.58 11.90 -3.69
CA PRO A 95 9.22 12.38 -3.82
C PRO A 95 8.38 11.23 -4.41
N ALA A 96 7.13 11.13 -3.97
CA ALA A 96 6.16 10.34 -4.72
C ALA A 96 6.27 10.78 -6.20
N PRO A 97 6.19 9.83 -7.16
CA PRO A 97 6.33 10.17 -8.58
C PRO A 97 5.31 11.23 -9.04
N GLU A 98 4.24 11.42 -8.28
CA GLU A 98 3.23 12.45 -8.47
C GLU A 98 3.32 13.56 -7.42
N SER A 99 2.86 14.76 -7.76
CA SER A 99 2.75 15.90 -6.84
C SER A 99 1.86 15.62 -5.62
N GLU A 100 1.12 14.52 -5.65
CA GLU A 100 0.21 14.06 -4.60
C GLU A 100 0.66 12.69 -4.10
N GLY A 101 0.71 12.50 -2.78
CA GLY A 101 1.15 11.23 -2.16
C GLY A 101 0.22 10.05 -2.46
N TYR A 102 0.69 8.82 -2.20
CA TYR A 102 -0.09 7.60 -2.46
C TYR A 102 -1.42 7.54 -1.69
N SER A 103 -1.54 8.20 -0.53
CA SER A 103 -2.81 8.26 0.20
C SER A 103 -3.93 8.91 -0.62
N SER A 104 -3.63 10.00 -1.37
CA SER A 104 -4.58 10.62 -2.29
C SER A 104 -4.91 9.71 -3.48
N LEU A 105 -3.93 8.95 -3.98
CA LEU A 105 -4.15 7.98 -5.06
C LEU A 105 -5.07 6.84 -4.65
N PHE A 106 -4.93 6.33 -3.42
CA PHE A 106 -5.85 5.32 -2.88
C PHE A 106 -7.28 5.83 -2.84
N GLN A 107 -7.48 7.05 -2.35
CA GLN A 107 -8.81 7.67 -2.31
C GLN A 107 -9.41 7.80 -3.71
N ARG A 108 -8.64 8.34 -4.67
CA ARG A 108 -9.11 8.46 -6.06
C ARG A 108 -9.46 7.13 -6.71
N GLN A 109 -8.67 6.08 -6.49
CA GLN A 109 -8.98 4.77 -7.07
C GLN A 109 -10.21 4.14 -6.45
N ALA A 110 -10.43 4.33 -5.14
CA ALA A 110 -11.64 3.88 -4.48
C ALA A 110 -12.88 4.64 -5.00
N GLU A 111 -12.81 5.97 -5.15
CA GLU A 111 -13.88 6.79 -5.73
C GLU A 111 -14.14 6.43 -7.21
N ARG A 112 -13.08 6.14 -7.98
CA ARG A 112 -13.21 5.67 -9.37
C ARG A 112 -13.93 4.34 -9.46
N LEU A 113 -13.64 3.40 -8.54
CA LEU A 113 -14.33 2.12 -8.47
C LEU A 113 -15.83 2.34 -8.22
N VAL A 114 -16.19 3.19 -7.24
CA VAL A 114 -17.58 3.56 -6.98
C VAL A 114 -18.25 4.11 -8.24
N LYS A 115 -17.58 5.04 -8.94
CA LYS A 115 -18.11 5.63 -10.17
C LYS A 115 -18.32 4.58 -11.27
N SER A 116 -17.39 3.64 -11.46
CA SER A 116 -17.53 2.57 -12.45
C SER A 116 -18.70 1.65 -12.14
N LEU A 117 -18.93 1.34 -10.87
CA LEU A 117 -20.05 0.51 -10.43
C LEU A 117 -21.40 1.22 -10.65
N GLN A 118 -21.48 2.52 -10.33
CA GLN A 118 -22.71 3.31 -10.50
C GLN A 118 -23.04 3.60 -11.97
N SER A 119 -22.02 3.81 -12.79
CA SER A 119 -22.19 4.17 -14.21
C SER A 119 -22.22 2.96 -15.14
N GLU A 120 -22.01 1.76 -14.60
CA GLU A 120 -21.84 0.51 -15.35
C GLU A 120 -20.76 0.60 -16.44
N THR A 121 -19.71 1.38 -16.19
CA THR A 121 -18.58 1.57 -17.11
C THR A 121 -17.39 0.71 -16.70
N ALA A 122 -16.51 0.41 -17.66
CA ALA A 122 -15.25 -0.26 -17.35
C ALA A 122 -14.44 0.53 -16.30
N TYR A 123 -13.88 -0.20 -15.35
CA TYR A 123 -12.98 0.35 -14.35
C TYR A 123 -11.58 0.54 -14.94
N GLU A 124 -11.01 1.73 -14.78
CA GLU A 124 -9.66 2.04 -15.25
C GLU A 124 -8.68 2.01 -14.07
N PRO A 125 -7.78 1.01 -13.99
CA PRO A 125 -6.85 0.86 -12.88
C PRO A 125 -5.75 1.91 -12.91
N TYR A 126 -5.13 2.17 -11.75
CA TYR A 126 -3.95 3.01 -11.67
C TYR A 126 -2.82 2.37 -12.48
N ARG A 127 -2.11 3.20 -13.25
CA ARG A 127 -0.92 2.80 -14.00
C ARG A 127 0.17 3.81 -13.71
N LEU A 128 1.27 3.33 -13.14
CA LEU A 128 2.48 4.14 -13.03
C LEU A 128 3.02 4.36 -14.46
N ILE A 129 3.00 5.60 -14.93
CA ILE A 129 3.64 5.99 -16.19
C ILE A 129 5.09 6.33 -15.86
N THR A 130 6.00 5.41 -16.19
CA THR A 130 7.47 5.59 -16.07
C THR A 130 8.09 6.06 -17.36
#